data_AF-M0K379-F1
#
_entry.id   AF-M0K379-F1
#
_cell.length_a   1.000
_cell.length_b   1.000
_cell.length_c   1.000
_cell.angle_alpha   90.00
_cell.angle_beta   90.00
_cell.angle_gamma   90.00
#
_symmetry.space_group_name_H-M   'P 1'
#
loop_
_entity.id
_entity.type
_entity.pdbx_description
1 polymer ?
#
loop_
_entity_poly.entity_id
_entity_poly.type
_entity_poly.pdbx_seq_one_letter_code
_entity_poly.pdbx_strand_id
1 'polypeptide(L)'
;MPIYPSVRDHGVSLCERAGYDVAVHDDSGGPSALATPNDDAVGLVDATDPRPVAVEPLTEANVGPDGLIPRFVNAVREGRDCLFVVPSTEAMGTTLTQMVATVLGEPACLAADGPDGRQFYNGPDRVPLSDGTYACARAPASDLQWREVRVDQGRPRLELGVGTEVVAVLEHVDSLADAGRHAFQHAYRRADNGQFEVTAGGDVIERFPGPTAMRRGGYPPVPMPLVPEHLFPEDADHSRWAVCQPDGGTDVLTADGLSAWG
;
A
#
# COMPACT_ATOMS: atom_id res chain seq x y z
N MET A 1 7.14 -2.86 -16.95
CA MET A 1 8.54 -3.00 -16.51
C MET A 1 8.74 -4.46 -16.17
N PRO A 2 9.73 -5.16 -16.73
CA PRO A 2 9.78 -6.61 -16.56
C PRO A 2 10.07 -6.94 -15.10
N ILE A 3 9.25 -7.80 -14.51
CA ILE A 3 9.66 -8.59 -13.35
C ILE A 3 10.85 -9.40 -13.86
N TYR A 4 12.03 -9.26 -13.25
CA TYR A 4 13.14 -10.14 -13.59
C TYR A 4 12.67 -11.58 -13.31
N PRO A 5 12.71 -12.50 -14.29
CA PRO A 5 12.28 -13.89 -14.07
C PRO A 5 12.90 -14.49 -12.80
N SER A 6 14.14 -14.08 -12.48
CA SER A 6 14.86 -14.46 -11.25
C SER A 6 14.19 -14.10 -9.92
N VAL A 7 13.33 -13.07 -9.85
CA VAL A 7 12.70 -12.63 -8.59
C VAL A 7 11.51 -13.51 -8.25
N ARG A 8 10.58 -13.73 -9.19
CA ARG A 8 9.44 -14.63 -8.96
C ARG A 8 9.93 -16.07 -8.75
N ASP A 9 10.82 -16.53 -9.62
CA ASP A 9 11.28 -17.92 -9.61
C ASP A 9 12.05 -18.25 -8.32
N HIS A 10 12.72 -17.27 -7.71
CA HIS A 10 13.33 -17.45 -6.38
C HIS A 10 12.27 -17.68 -5.29
N GLY A 11 11.21 -16.87 -5.24
CA GLY A 11 10.11 -17.07 -4.29
C GLY A 11 9.42 -18.42 -4.46
N VAL A 12 9.19 -18.84 -5.71
CA VAL A 12 8.66 -20.18 -6.04
C VAL A 12 9.59 -21.26 -5.50
N SER A 13 10.90 -21.17 -5.78
CA SER A 13 11.87 -22.16 -5.33
C SER A 13 11.99 -22.23 -3.79
N LEU A 14 11.88 -21.09 -3.09
CA LEU A 14 11.79 -21.07 -1.62
C LEU A 14 10.59 -21.88 -1.11
N CYS A 15 9.42 -21.65 -1.69
CA CYS A 15 8.20 -22.36 -1.32
C CYS A 15 8.32 -23.87 -1.60
N GLU A 16 8.79 -24.26 -2.79
CA GLU A 16 8.94 -25.67 -3.15
C GLU A 16 9.88 -26.42 -2.19
N ARG A 17 11.01 -25.80 -1.81
CA ARG A 17 11.93 -26.40 -0.83
C ARG A 17 11.33 -26.52 0.56
N ALA A 18 10.44 -25.60 0.93
CA ALA A 18 9.74 -25.61 2.21
C ALA A 18 8.51 -26.53 2.22
N GLY A 19 8.30 -27.36 1.19
CA GLY A 19 7.20 -28.34 1.13
C GLY A 19 5.88 -27.75 0.62
N TYR A 20 5.92 -26.87 -0.38
CA TYR A 20 4.71 -26.32 -1.00
C TYR A 20 4.58 -26.69 -2.48
N ASP A 21 3.35 -26.96 -2.90
CA ASP A 21 2.98 -27.05 -4.31
C ASP A 21 2.64 -25.67 -4.84
N VAL A 22 3.35 -25.20 -5.88
CA VAL A 22 3.24 -23.81 -6.36
C VAL A 22 2.52 -23.72 -7.71
N ALA A 23 1.48 -22.89 -7.77
CA ALA A 23 0.81 -22.50 -9.00
C ALA A 23 1.23 -21.09 -9.42
N VAL A 24 1.84 -20.94 -10.59
CA VAL A 24 2.26 -19.63 -11.14
C VAL A 24 1.14 -19.03 -11.98
N HIS A 25 0.93 -17.72 -11.85
CA HIS A 25 -0.08 -16.96 -12.58
C HIS A 25 0.58 -15.80 -13.34
N ASP A 26 0.33 -15.71 -14.65
CA ASP A 26 0.97 -14.69 -15.48
C ASP A 26 0.20 -13.36 -15.51
N ASP A 27 -1.11 -13.34 -15.25
CA ASP A 27 -1.90 -12.10 -15.22
C ASP A 27 -3.31 -12.30 -14.61
N SER A 28 -3.37 -12.67 -13.34
CA SER A 28 -4.64 -12.71 -12.59
C SER A 28 -4.59 -11.67 -11.49
N GLY A 29 -5.70 -10.99 -11.19
CA GLY A 29 -5.81 -10.01 -10.09
C GLY A 29 -5.59 -10.57 -8.67
N GLY A 30 -4.86 -11.68 -8.54
CA GLY A 30 -4.32 -12.24 -7.31
C GLY A 30 -2.77 -12.27 -7.36
N PRO A 31 -2.12 -13.09 -6.50
CA PRO A 31 -0.67 -13.11 -6.43
C PRO A 31 -0.02 -13.69 -7.70
N SER A 32 1.25 -13.35 -7.93
CA SER A 32 1.99 -13.85 -9.10
C SER A 32 2.25 -15.36 -9.02
N ALA A 33 2.31 -15.92 -7.81
CA ALA A 33 2.19 -17.35 -7.60
C ALA A 33 1.50 -17.62 -6.26
N LEU A 34 0.81 -18.76 -6.17
CA LEU A 34 0.16 -19.25 -4.97
C LEU A 34 0.81 -20.58 -4.58
N ALA A 35 1.42 -20.64 -3.41
CA ALA A 35 1.98 -21.86 -2.85
C ALA A 35 0.98 -22.48 -1.86
N THR A 36 0.65 -23.75 -2.03
CA THR A 36 -0.24 -24.50 -1.14
C THR A 36 0.59 -25.53 -0.37
N PRO A 37 0.46 -25.62 0.98
CA PRO A 37 1.26 -26.55 1.76
C PRO A 37 0.91 -28.01 1.43
N ASN A 38 1.93 -28.85 1.30
CA ASN A 38 1.77 -30.31 1.26
C ASN A 38 2.09 -30.92 2.65
N ASP A 39 2.16 -32.25 2.75
CA ASP A 39 2.35 -32.95 4.03
C ASP A 39 3.73 -32.69 4.69
N ASP A 40 4.71 -32.22 3.92
CA ASP A 40 6.08 -31.91 4.36
C ASP A 40 6.28 -30.39 4.60
N ALA A 41 5.21 -29.59 4.51
CA ALA A 41 5.29 -28.14 4.56
C ALA A 41 5.78 -27.60 5.91
N VAL A 42 6.75 -26.69 5.87
CA VAL A 42 7.15 -25.85 7.01
C VAL A 42 6.52 -24.47 6.84
N GLY A 43 5.77 -23.99 7.82
CA GLY A 43 5.09 -22.69 7.73
C GLY A 43 6.05 -21.50 7.57
N LEU A 44 5.63 -20.49 6.80
CA LEU A 44 6.46 -19.31 6.48
C LEU A 44 6.69 -18.42 7.70
N VAL A 45 5.62 -18.16 8.47
CA VAL A 45 5.68 -17.32 9.67
C VAL A 45 5.62 -18.18 10.94
N ASP A 46 4.74 -19.18 10.98
CA ASP A 46 4.70 -20.18 12.05
C ASP A 46 5.08 -21.54 11.49
N ALA A 47 6.29 -22.02 11.79
CA ALA A 47 6.81 -23.28 11.28
C ALA A 47 5.90 -24.50 11.53
N THR A 48 5.01 -24.42 12.54
CA THR A 48 4.10 -25.51 12.93
C THR A 48 2.69 -25.40 12.38
N ASP A 49 2.36 -24.27 11.74
CA ASP A 49 1.04 -23.99 11.15
C ASP A 49 1.20 -23.50 9.71
N PRO A 50 1.51 -24.40 8.76
CA PRO A 50 1.70 -24.03 7.36
C PRO A 50 0.39 -23.57 6.71
N ARG A 51 0.43 -22.39 6.11
CA ARG A 51 -0.71 -21.75 5.42
C ARG A 51 -0.36 -21.49 3.96
N PRO A 52 -1.36 -21.39 3.05
CA PRO A 52 -1.07 -20.98 1.69
C PRO A 52 -0.28 -19.67 1.65
N VAL A 53 0.72 -19.58 0.77
CA VAL A 53 1.59 -18.40 0.64
C VAL A 53 1.29 -17.69 -0.67
N ALA A 54 0.97 -16.40 -0.58
CA ALA A 54 0.94 -15.49 -1.72
C ALA A 54 2.36 -15.01 -2.03
N VAL A 55 2.90 -15.39 -3.19
CA VAL A 55 4.24 -14.96 -3.63
C VAL A 55 4.10 -13.68 -4.45
N GLU A 56 4.65 -12.60 -3.92
CA GLU A 56 4.53 -11.23 -4.42
C GLU A 56 5.89 -10.65 -4.83
N PRO A 57 6.36 -10.91 -6.06
CA PRO A 57 7.57 -10.29 -6.57
C PRO A 57 7.37 -8.78 -6.70
N LEU A 58 8.36 -8.04 -6.21
CA LEU A 58 8.40 -6.59 -6.23
C LEU A 58 9.34 -6.08 -7.31
N THR A 59 9.11 -4.84 -7.70
CA THR A 59 9.90 -4.05 -8.62
C THR A 59 10.11 -2.68 -7.98
N GLU A 60 11.07 -1.90 -8.49
CA GLU A 60 11.28 -0.52 -8.03
C GLU A 60 10.01 0.34 -8.08
N ALA A 61 9.06 0.01 -8.97
CA ALA A 61 7.83 0.76 -9.14
C ALA A 61 6.72 0.42 -8.12
N ASN A 62 6.83 -0.68 -7.37
CA ASN A 62 5.77 -1.15 -6.46
C ASN A 62 6.28 -1.60 -5.08
N VAL A 63 7.55 -1.36 -4.78
CA VAL A 63 8.14 -1.59 -3.45
C VAL A 63 7.72 -0.53 -2.42
N GLY A 64 7.04 0.54 -2.86
CA GLY A 64 6.46 1.54 -1.96
C GLY A 64 5.20 1.05 -1.21
N PRO A 65 4.79 1.76 -0.16
CA PRO A 65 3.62 1.39 0.66
C PRO A 65 2.33 1.20 -0.14
N ASP A 66 2.10 2.03 -1.17
CA ASP A 66 0.95 1.99 -2.08
C ASP A 66 0.90 0.72 -2.94
N GLY A 67 2.04 0.06 -3.15
CA GLY A 67 2.12 -1.25 -3.81
C GLY A 67 2.13 -2.43 -2.82
N LEU A 68 2.84 -2.29 -1.69
CA LEU A 68 3.02 -3.34 -0.68
C LEU A 68 1.74 -3.65 0.08
N ILE A 69 1.13 -2.62 0.68
CA ILE A 69 0.03 -2.80 1.64
C ILE A 69 -1.18 -3.45 0.98
N PRO A 70 -1.65 -3.05 -0.23
CA PRO A 70 -2.79 -3.72 -0.86
C PRO A 70 -2.58 -5.21 -1.14
N ARG A 71 -1.35 -5.61 -1.49
CA ARG A 71 -0.99 -7.02 -1.72
C ARG A 71 -1.03 -7.82 -0.41
N PHE A 72 -0.45 -7.24 0.65
CA PHE A 72 -0.48 -7.85 1.98
C PHE A 72 -1.92 -7.99 2.51
N VAL A 73 -2.73 -6.93 2.40
CA VAL A 73 -4.15 -6.95 2.78
C VAL A 73 -4.91 -8.04 2.02
N ASN A 74 -4.66 -8.20 0.72
CA ASN A 74 -5.28 -9.24 -0.08
C ASN A 74 -4.90 -10.65 0.42
N ALA A 75 -3.62 -10.90 0.69
CA ALA A 75 -3.17 -12.16 1.28
C ALA A 75 -3.87 -12.46 2.62
N VAL A 76 -3.90 -11.50 3.54
CA VAL A 76 -4.52 -11.66 4.86
C VAL A 76 -6.02 -11.94 4.76
N ARG A 77 -6.75 -11.20 3.91
CA ARG A 77 -8.20 -11.41 3.68
C ARG A 77 -8.51 -12.80 3.13
N GLU A 78 -7.60 -13.33 2.33
CA GLU A 78 -7.70 -14.68 1.75
C GLU A 78 -7.13 -15.77 2.67
N GLY A 79 -6.72 -15.42 3.90
CA GLY A 79 -6.22 -16.35 4.89
C GLY A 79 -4.81 -16.90 4.59
N ARG A 80 -3.98 -16.14 3.87
CA ARG A 80 -2.66 -16.53 3.37
C ARG A 80 -1.54 -15.79 4.10
N ASP A 81 -0.38 -16.41 4.18
CA ASP A 81 0.86 -15.69 4.48
C ASP A 81 1.34 -14.96 3.21
N CYS A 82 2.03 -13.83 3.34
CA CYS A 82 2.52 -13.06 2.20
C CYS A 82 4.05 -13.09 2.11
N LEU A 83 4.60 -13.68 1.05
CA LEU A 83 6.03 -13.66 0.75
C LEU A 83 6.34 -12.59 -0.29
N PHE A 84 6.95 -11.49 0.14
CA PHE A 84 7.50 -10.48 -0.75
C PHE A 84 8.89 -10.90 -1.24
N VAL A 85 9.14 -10.79 -2.54
CA VAL A 85 10.48 -11.00 -3.10
C VAL A 85 10.98 -9.69 -3.70
N VAL A 86 11.99 -9.09 -3.08
CA VAL A 86 12.58 -7.83 -3.56
C VAL A 86 13.67 -8.09 -4.59
N PRO A 87 13.88 -7.19 -5.56
CA PRO A 87 14.99 -7.31 -6.49
C PRO A 87 16.32 -7.16 -5.73
N SER A 88 17.26 -8.08 -5.97
CA SER A 88 18.63 -7.97 -5.46
C SER A 88 19.54 -7.30 -6.49
N THR A 89 20.12 -6.17 -6.10
CA THR A 89 21.42 -5.72 -6.61
C THR A 89 22.30 -5.56 -5.38
N GLU A 90 23.61 -5.81 -5.46
CA GLU A 90 24.52 -5.93 -4.29
C GLU A 90 24.42 -4.77 -3.27
N ALA A 91 23.99 -3.58 -3.68
CA ALA A 91 23.84 -2.41 -2.81
C ALA A 91 22.39 -2.13 -2.33
N MET A 92 21.36 -2.71 -2.95
CA MET A 92 19.96 -2.29 -2.76
C MET A 92 19.05 -3.34 -2.14
N GLY A 93 19.39 -4.63 -2.23
CA GLY A 93 18.52 -5.70 -1.73
C GLY A 93 18.20 -5.56 -0.24
N THR A 94 19.22 -5.40 0.61
CA THR A 94 19.04 -5.15 2.05
C THR A 94 18.19 -3.91 2.34
N THR A 95 18.37 -2.84 1.58
CA THR A 95 17.59 -1.60 1.74
C THR A 95 16.11 -1.82 1.45
N LEU A 96 15.79 -2.57 0.40
CA LEU A 96 14.41 -2.87 0.03
C LEU A 96 13.76 -3.84 1.03
N THR A 97 14.47 -4.85 1.49
CA THR A 97 14.01 -5.76 2.55
C THR A 97 13.67 -4.97 3.83
N GLN A 98 14.53 -4.03 4.23
CA GLN A 98 14.29 -3.17 5.39
C GLN A 98 13.13 -2.19 5.17
N MET A 99 12.93 -1.70 3.95
CA MET A 99 11.75 -0.90 3.61
C MET A 99 10.46 -1.69 3.81
N VAL A 100 10.39 -2.93 3.33
CA VAL A 100 9.23 -3.81 3.54
C VAL A 100 8.99 -4.03 5.03
N ALA A 101 10.03 -4.36 5.79
CA ALA A 101 9.93 -4.54 7.23
C ALA A 101 9.50 -3.27 7.99
N THR A 102 9.92 -2.09 7.52
CA THR A 102 9.49 -0.80 8.12
C THR A 102 8.01 -0.54 7.87
N VAL A 103 7.51 -0.85 6.67
CA VAL A 103 6.10 -0.61 6.30
C VAL A 103 5.16 -1.60 6.97
N LEU A 104 5.57 -2.87 7.11
CA LEU A 104 4.72 -3.95 7.60
C LEU A 104 4.93 -4.30 9.08
N GLY A 105 6.05 -3.87 9.68
CA GLY A 105 6.32 -4.04 11.11
C GLY A 105 5.58 -3.03 11.99
N GLU A 106 5.63 -3.23 13.30
CA GLU A 106 4.93 -2.38 14.28
C GLU A 106 5.36 -0.89 14.26
N PRO A 107 4.42 0.06 14.15
CA PRO A 107 2.99 -0.11 13.91
C PRO A 107 2.68 -0.44 12.43
N ALA A 108 2.04 -1.59 12.19
CA ALA A 108 1.86 -2.10 10.83
C ALA A 108 1.07 -1.15 9.94
N CYS A 109 1.57 -0.93 8.72
CA CYS A 109 0.93 -0.14 7.66
C CYS A 109 0.70 1.35 8.00
N LEU A 110 1.40 1.90 9.00
CA LEU A 110 1.38 3.32 9.34
C LEU A 110 2.73 3.99 9.05
N ALA A 111 2.69 5.23 8.56
CA ALA A 111 3.91 6.00 8.33
C ALA A 111 4.58 6.44 9.64
N ALA A 112 3.76 6.71 10.66
CA ALA A 112 4.18 6.93 12.03
C ALA A 112 2.98 6.74 12.97
N ASP A 113 3.25 6.28 14.19
CA ASP A 113 2.31 6.37 15.31
C ASP A 113 3.01 7.01 16.50
N GLY A 114 2.43 8.08 17.01
CA GLY A 114 3.07 8.93 18.02
C GLY A 114 2.09 9.68 18.90
N PRO A 115 2.61 10.42 19.90
CA PRO A 115 1.78 11.17 20.84
C PRO A 115 0.91 12.24 20.15
N ASP A 116 1.36 12.77 19.01
CA ASP A 116 0.65 13.80 18.25
C ASP A 116 -0.45 13.24 17.32
N GLY A 117 -0.49 11.90 17.14
CA GLY A 117 -1.44 11.20 16.27
C GLY A 117 -0.77 10.26 15.29
N ARG A 118 -1.58 9.56 14.49
CA ARG A 118 -1.12 8.65 13.44
C ARG A 118 -0.83 9.40 12.15
N GLN A 119 0.16 8.96 11.40
CA GLN A 119 0.42 9.39 10.02
C GLN A 119 0.19 8.20 9.09
N PHE A 120 -0.49 8.45 7.98
CA PHE A 120 -0.88 7.40 7.03
C PHE A 120 -0.03 7.47 5.77
N TYR A 121 0.29 6.31 5.23
CA TYR A 121 0.83 6.23 3.87
C TYR A 121 -0.23 6.63 2.84
N ASN A 122 0.21 7.25 1.75
CA ASN A 122 -0.65 7.50 0.60
C ASN A 122 -0.94 6.19 -0.13
N GLY A 123 -2.21 5.94 -0.47
CA GLY A 123 -2.65 4.78 -1.23
C GLY A 123 -2.74 5.03 -2.74
N PRO A 124 -3.01 3.97 -3.51
CA PRO A 124 -3.11 4.05 -4.98
C PRO A 124 -4.41 4.72 -5.46
N ASP A 125 -5.44 4.72 -4.61
CA ASP A 125 -6.74 5.29 -4.91
C ASP A 125 -6.77 6.80 -4.71
N ARG A 126 -7.80 7.43 -5.27
CA ARG A 126 -8.08 8.86 -5.15
C ARG A 126 -9.29 9.09 -4.25
N VAL A 127 -9.32 10.19 -3.51
CA VAL A 127 -10.46 10.51 -2.63
C VAL A 127 -11.68 10.90 -3.47
N PRO A 128 -12.79 10.11 -3.47
CA PRO A 128 -14.05 10.51 -4.05
C PRO A 128 -14.75 11.54 -3.14
N LEU A 129 -15.51 12.43 -3.75
CA LEU A 129 -16.31 13.42 -3.03
C LEU A 129 -17.80 13.12 -3.18
N SER A 130 -18.57 13.53 -2.17
CA SER A 130 -20.04 13.41 -2.07
C SER A 130 -20.81 13.93 -3.30
N ASP A 131 -20.24 14.84 -4.09
CA ASP A 131 -20.86 15.38 -5.32
C ASP A 131 -20.50 14.58 -6.59
N GLY A 132 -19.84 13.42 -6.45
CA GLY A 132 -19.39 12.56 -7.54
C GLY A 132 -18.09 13.04 -8.23
N THR A 133 -17.47 14.10 -7.73
CA THR A 133 -16.14 14.54 -8.17
C THR A 133 -15.03 13.86 -7.35
N TYR A 134 -13.76 14.20 -7.61
CA TYR A 134 -12.61 13.69 -6.87
C TYR A 134 -11.77 14.84 -6.35
N ALA A 135 -11.13 14.67 -5.18
CA ALA A 135 -10.25 15.68 -4.63
C ALA A 135 -8.95 15.83 -5.46
N CYS A 136 -8.50 17.08 -5.62
CA CYS A 136 -7.14 17.39 -6.06
C CYS A 136 -6.58 18.51 -5.18
N ALA A 137 -5.25 18.62 -5.14
CA ALA A 137 -4.59 19.66 -4.34
C ALA A 137 -3.61 20.43 -5.22
N ARG A 138 -3.40 21.71 -4.90
CA ARG A 138 -2.46 22.57 -5.63
C ARG A 138 -1.05 22.44 -5.05
N ALA A 139 -0.50 21.24 -5.07
CA ALA A 139 0.82 20.88 -4.56
C ALA A 139 1.34 19.61 -5.25
N PRO A 140 2.65 19.32 -5.28
CA PRO A 140 3.15 18.02 -5.71
C PRO A 140 2.55 16.87 -4.88
N ALA A 141 2.23 15.74 -5.52
CA ALA A 141 1.63 14.60 -4.83
C ALA A 141 2.53 14.01 -3.73
N SER A 142 3.86 14.12 -3.90
CA SER A 142 4.88 13.72 -2.92
C SER A 142 4.82 14.51 -1.62
N ASP A 143 4.22 15.70 -1.64
CA ASP A 143 4.23 16.62 -0.51
C ASP A 143 2.93 16.52 0.30
N LEU A 144 1.96 15.74 -0.20
CA LEU A 144 0.68 15.48 0.46
C LEU A 144 0.86 14.44 1.55
N GLN A 145 0.49 14.81 2.78
CA GLN A 145 0.62 13.94 3.95
C GLN A 145 -0.70 13.89 4.73
N TRP A 146 -1.15 12.69 5.05
CA TRP A 146 -2.31 12.46 5.88
C TRP A 146 -1.90 12.21 7.33
N ARG A 147 -2.57 12.89 8.25
CA ARG A 147 -2.35 12.70 9.69
C ARG A 147 -3.65 12.82 10.47
N GLU A 148 -3.74 12.06 11.54
CA GLU A 148 -4.69 12.31 12.60
C GLU A 148 -4.17 13.39 13.54
N VAL A 149 -5.05 14.29 13.96
CA VAL A 149 -4.77 15.32 14.95
C VAL A 149 -5.78 15.21 16.08
N ARG A 150 -5.28 15.07 17.30
CA ARG A 150 -6.10 15.08 18.52
C ARG A 150 -6.45 16.53 18.86
N VAL A 151 -7.72 16.89 18.72
CA VAL A 151 -8.20 18.26 19.01
C VAL A 151 -8.83 18.35 20.40
N ASP A 152 -9.40 17.25 20.92
CA ASP A 152 -10.01 17.12 22.24
C ASP A 152 -10.11 15.64 22.70
N GLN A 153 -11.11 15.29 23.54
CA GLN A 153 -11.38 13.90 23.96
C GLN A 153 -12.21 13.10 22.93
N GLY A 154 -12.57 13.69 21.80
CA GLY A 154 -13.29 13.05 20.72
C GLY A 154 -12.41 12.18 19.84
N ARG A 155 -13.01 11.66 18.77
CA ARG A 155 -12.25 10.96 17.72
C ARG A 155 -11.25 11.94 17.08
N PRO A 156 -10.03 11.47 16.76
CA PRO A 156 -9.05 12.33 16.10
C PRO A 156 -9.56 12.79 14.73
N ARG A 157 -9.27 14.05 14.43
CA ARG A 157 -9.58 14.67 13.14
C ARG A 157 -8.58 14.21 12.10
N LEU A 158 -9.03 13.97 10.87
CA LEU A 158 -8.13 13.63 9.77
C LEU A 158 -7.78 14.90 8.98
N GLU A 159 -6.49 15.18 8.84
CA GLU A 159 -5.96 16.32 8.08
C GLU A 159 -5.12 15.86 6.90
N LEU A 160 -5.28 16.56 5.78
CA LEU A 160 -4.32 16.54 4.67
C LEU A 160 -3.45 17.79 4.76
N GLY A 161 -2.14 17.61 4.82
CA GLY A 161 -1.17 18.69 4.88
C GLY A 161 -0.23 18.76 3.69
N VAL A 162 0.36 19.94 3.50
CA VAL A 162 1.52 20.22 2.64
C VAL A 162 2.54 20.98 3.49
N GLY A 163 3.58 20.29 3.95
CA GLY A 163 4.46 20.83 5.00
C GLY A 163 3.66 21.20 6.26
N THR A 164 3.67 22.49 6.63
CA THR A 164 2.93 23.01 7.78
C THR A 164 1.52 23.49 7.46
N GLU A 165 1.16 23.56 6.17
CA GLU A 165 -0.16 24.02 5.73
C GLU A 165 -1.16 22.87 5.75
N VAL A 166 -2.38 23.11 6.25
CA VAL A 166 -3.50 22.17 6.19
C VAL A 166 -4.35 22.53 4.99
N VAL A 167 -4.49 21.60 4.04
CA VAL A 167 -5.21 21.81 2.77
C VAL A 167 -6.55 21.11 2.71
N ALA A 168 -6.82 20.14 3.60
CA ALA A 168 -8.13 19.57 3.82
C ALA A 168 -8.30 19.08 5.26
N VAL A 169 -9.54 19.09 5.74
CA VAL A 169 -9.91 18.65 7.08
C VAL A 169 -11.18 17.81 7.00
N LEU A 170 -11.12 16.61 7.57
CA LEU A 170 -12.24 15.68 7.70
C LEU A 170 -12.46 15.36 9.18
N GLU A 171 -13.72 15.13 9.58
CA GLU A 171 -14.09 14.95 10.98
C GLU A 171 -13.35 13.76 11.63
N HIS A 172 -13.21 12.66 10.90
CA HIS A 172 -12.46 11.48 11.28
C HIS A 172 -12.15 10.62 10.03
N VAL A 173 -11.34 9.57 10.17
CA VAL A 173 -10.98 8.69 9.05
C VAL A 173 -12.20 8.12 8.30
N ASP A 174 -13.29 7.73 8.98
CA ASP A 174 -14.47 7.19 8.26
C ASP A 174 -15.17 8.20 7.35
N SER A 175 -14.90 9.51 7.51
CA SER A 175 -15.41 10.54 6.60
C SER A 175 -14.84 10.39 5.19
N LEU A 176 -13.78 9.61 4.99
CA LEU A 176 -13.21 9.32 3.67
C LEU A 176 -14.18 8.57 2.74
N ALA A 177 -15.11 7.80 3.30
CA ALA A 177 -16.10 7.04 2.51
C ALA A 177 -17.13 7.95 1.82
N ASP A 178 -17.40 9.13 2.38
CA ASP A 178 -18.32 10.13 1.84
C ASP A 178 -17.78 11.54 2.12
N ALA A 179 -16.61 11.84 1.57
CA ALA A 179 -15.94 13.09 1.86
C ALA A 179 -16.74 14.29 1.33
N GLY A 180 -17.06 15.22 2.24
CA GLY A 180 -17.76 16.45 1.89
C GLY A 180 -16.98 17.30 0.89
N ARG A 181 -17.63 17.76 -0.18
CA ARG A 181 -16.99 18.63 -1.19
C ARG A 181 -16.31 19.86 -0.57
N HIS A 182 -16.89 20.42 0.48
CA HIS A 182 -16.38 21.61 1.18
C HIS A 182 -15.08 21.37 1.95
N ALA A 183 -14.69 20.10 2.19
CA ALA A 183 -13.43 19.78 2.87
C ALA A 183 -12.21 20.07 2.00
N PHE A 184 -12.38 20.17 0.68
CA PHE A 184 -11.29 20.38 -0.28
C PHE A 184 -11.50 21.66 -1.07
N GLN A 185 -10.46 22.48 -1.14
CA GLN A 185 -10.48 23.70 -1.94
C GLN A 185 -10.66 23.41 -3.44
N HIS A 186 -10.03 22.34 -3.92
CA HIS A 186 -10.04 21.96 -5.33
C HIS A 186 -10.59 20.54 -5.52
N ALA A 187 -11.37 20.37 -6.58
CA ALA A 187 -11.89 19.07 -6.99
C ALA A 187 -11.82 18.95 -8.51
N TYR A 188 -11.81 17.74 -9.04
CA TYR A 188 -11.82 17.50 -10.47
C TYR A 188 -12.82 16.44 -10.88
N ARG A 189 -13.26 16.52 -12.12
CA ARG A 189 -14.11 15.50 -12.76
C ARG A 189 -13.70 15.28 -14.20
N ARG A 190 -14.04 14.14 -14.76
CA ARG A 190 -13.98 13.92 -16.21
C ARG A 190 -15.29 14.36 -16.83
N ALA A 191 -15.24 15.38 -17.69
CA ALA A 191 -16.40 15.87 -18.42
C ALA A 191 -16.73 14.95 -19.61
N ASP A 192 -17.92 15.11 -20.18
CA ASP A 192 -18.44 14.26 -21.27
C ASP A 192 -17.59 14.31 -22.54
N ASN A 193 -16.89 15.44 -22.77
CA ASN A 193 -15.93 15.60 -23.86
C ASN A 193 -14.56 14.95 -23.58
N GLY A 194 -14.44 14.19 -22.49
CA GLY A 194 -13.23 13.49 -22.09
C GLY A 194 -12.18 14.35 -21.39
N GLN A 195 -12.38 15.67 -21.28
CA GLN A 195 -11.48 16.57 -20.57
C GLN A 195 -11.60 16.41 -19.06
N PHE A 196 -10.53 16.71 -18.34
CA PHE A 196 -10.51 16.79 -16.89
C PHE A 196 -10.72 18.25 -16.49
N GLU A 197 -11.83 18.54 -15.83
CA GLU A 197 -12.15 19.87 -15.33
C GLU A 197 -11.76 19.96 -13.86
N VAL A 198 -10.85 20.89 -13.54
CA VAL A 198 -10.54 21.25 -12.15
C VAL A 198 -11.45 22.41 -11.76
N THR A 199 -12.01 22.32 -10.56
CA THR A 199 -12.96 23.28 -10.00
C THR A 199 -12.49 23.80 -8.65
N ALA A 200 -12.80 25.08 -8.38
CA ALA A 200 -12.64 25.70 -7.07
C ALA A 200 -13.93 26.46 -6.75
N GLY A 201 -14.50 26.24 -5.56
CA GLY A 201 -15.78 26.86 -5.19
C GLY A 201 -16.96 26.51 -6.12
N GLY A 202 -16.88 25.40 -6.85
CA GLY A 202 -17.88 24.97 -7.83
C GLY A 202 -17.64 25.44 -9.27
N ASP A 203 -16.79 26.44 -9.47
CA ASP A 203 -16.47 26.97 -10.80
C ASP A 203 -15.31 26.20 -11.43
N VAL A 204 -15.39 25.95 -12.74
CA VAL A 204 -14.28 25.37 -13.51
C VAL A 204 -13.19 26.41 -13.69
N ILE A 205 -12.01 26.15 -13.12
CA ILE A 205 -10.86 27.07 -13.19
C ILE A 205 -9.83 26.63 -14.23
N GLU A 206 -9.76 25.33 -14.54
CA GLU A 206 -8.81 24.81 -15.52
C GLU A 206 -9.30 23.51 -16.17
N ARG A 207 -8.81 23.23 -17.38
CA ARG A 207 -9.18 22.07 -18.18
C ARG A 207 -7.92 21.38 -18.70
N PHE A 208 -7.86 20.06 -18.56
CA PHE A 208 -6.72 19.26 -18.98
C PHE A 208 -7.15 18.11 -19.90
N PRO A 209 -6.32 17.74 -20.90
CA PRO A 209 -6.61 16.63 -21.80
C PRO A 209 -6.46 15.25 -21.14
N GLY A 210 -5.89 15.18 -19.93
CA GLY A 210 -5.64 13.93 -19.24
C GLY A 210 -4.99 14.10 -17.86
N PRO A 211 -4.91 13.02 -17.06
CA PRO A 211 -4.39 13.07 -15.69
C PRO A 211 -2.92 13.45 -15.62
N THR A 212 -2.09 13.04 -16.59
CA THR A 212 -0.68 13.44 -16.66
C THR A 212 -0.53 14.95 -16.88
N ALA A 213 -1.37 15.54 -17.73
CA ALA A 213 -1.36 16.99 -17.95
C ALA A 213 -1.86 17.74 -16.71
N MET A 214 -2.90 17.23 -16.05
CA MET A 214 -3.43 17.79 -14.80
C MET A 214 -2.39 17.81 -13.67
N ARG A 215 -1.64 16.70 -13.49
CA ARG A 215 -0.52 16.63 -12.54
C ARG A 215 0.57 17.65 -12.88
N ARG A 216 0.96 17.76 -14.15
CA ARG A 216 1.94 18.77 -14.62
C ARG A 216 1.45 20.20 -14.46
N GLY A 217 0.13 20.42 -14.53
CA GLY A 217 -0.52 21.69 -14.24
C GLY A 217 -0.60 22.03 -12.75
N GLY A 218 -0.08 21.16 -11.87
CA GLY A 218 -0.04 21.40 -10.43
C GLY A 218 -1.31 20.99 -9.68
N TYR A 219 -2.19 20.18 -10.29
CA TYR A 219 -3.40 19.65 -9.66
C TYR A 219 -3.40 18.12 -9.62
N PRO A 220 -2.41 17.45 -9.01
CA PRO A 220 -2.49 16.01 -8.85
C PRO A 220 -3.75 15.60 -8.06
N PRO A 221 -4.36 14.46 -8.38
CA PRO A 221 -5.37 13.85 -7.52
C PRO A 221 -4.81 13.68 -6.10
N VAL A 222 -5.64 13.94 -5.09
CA VAL A 222 -5.30 13.63 -3.71
C VAL A 222 -5.36 12.11 -3.53
N PRO A 223 -4.25 11.45 -3.12
CA PRO A 223 -4.27 10.03 -2.83
C PRO A 223 -5.11 9.77 -1.57
N MET A 224 -5.94 8.72 -1.60
CA MET A 224 -6.65 8.23 -0.42
C MET A 224 -5.60 7.66 0.57
N PRO A 225 -5.63 8.00 1.86
CA PRO A 225 -4.70 7.39 2.82
C PRO A 225 -5.02 5.91 3.01
N LEU A 226 -3.97 5.12 3.25
CA LEU A 226 -4.09 3.74 3.68
C LEU A 226 -4.37 3.72 5.18
N VAL A 227 -5.62 3.51 5.55
CA VAL A 227 -6.10 3.45 6.94
C VAL A 227 -6.21 1.97 7.34
N PRO A 228 -5.34 1.43 8.23
CA PRO A 228 -5.28 -0.01 8.51
C PRO A 228 -6.63 -0.63 8.88
N GLU A 229 -7.41 0.02 9.74
CA GLU A 229 -8.73 -0.45 10.18
C GLU A 229 -9.80 -0.48 9.07
N HIS A 230 -9.58 0.18 7.94
CA HIS A 230 -10.46 0.10 6.76
C HIS A 230 -10.01 -1.02 5.79
N LEU A 231 -8.76 -1.47 5.93
CA LEU A 231 -8.13 -2.43 5.03
C LEU A 231 -8.19 -3.85 5.60
N PHE A 232 -7.92 -4.02 6.88
CA PHE A 232 -7.86 -5.33 7.52
C PHE A 232 -9.17 -5.72 8.21
N PRO A 233 -9.49 -7.03 8.29
CA PRO A 233 -10.42 -7.54 9.29
C PRO A 233 -10.00 -7.14 10.72
N GLU A 234 -10.95 -7.02 11.64
CA GLU A 234 -10.71 -6.54 13.02
C GLU A 234 -9.67 -7.39 13.78
N ASP A 235 -9.70 -8.71 13.61
CA ASP A 235 -8.79 -9.66 14.26
C ASP A 235 -7.61 -10.10 13.36
N ALA A 236 -7.24 -9.28 12.38
CA ALA A 236 -6.15 -9.62 11.47
C ALA A 236 -4.79 -9.71 12.18
N ASP A 237 -4.08 -10.80 11.91
CA ASP A 237 -2.69 -10.95 12.34
C ASP A 237 -1.76 -10.24 11.34
N HIS A 238 -1.27 -9.06 11.73
CA HIS A 238 -0.41 -8.24 10.89
C HIS A 238 1.04 -8.75 10.79
N SER A 239 1.41 -9.81 11.53
CA SER A 239 2.74 -10.42 11.46
C SER A 239 2.91 -11.41 10.31
N ARG A 240 1.83 -11.70 9.56
CA ARG A 240 1.75 -12.75 8.53
C ARG A 240 2.43 -12.40 7.19
N TRP A 241 3.63 -11.83 7.26
CA TRP A 241 4.44 -11.48 6.11
C TRP A 241 5.89 -11.94 6.29
N ALA A 242 6.56 -12.18 5.16
CA ALA A 242 7.99 -12.35 5.08
C ALA A 242 8.53 -11.63 3.84
N VAL A 243 9.80 -11.25 3.86
CA VAL A 243 10.49 -10.69 2.71
C VAL A 243 11.86 -11.35 2.52
N CYS A 244 12.20 -11.64 1.26
CA CYS A 244 13.48 -12.22 0.88
C CYS A 244 14.05 -11.54 -0.37
N GLN A 245 15.32 -11.83 -0.63
CA GLN A 245 16.06 -11.38 -1.80
C GLN A 245 16.74 -12.59 -2.47
N PRO A 246 16.83 -12.65 -3.81
CA PRO A 246 17.37 -13.82 -4.52
C PRO A 246 18.74 -14.32 -4.06
N ASP A 247 19.63 -13.43 -3.62
CA ASP A 247 21.00 -13.77 -3.20
C ASP A 247 21.08 -14.20 -1.72
N GLY A 248 19.96 -14.15 -0.98
CA GLY A 248 19.86 -14.48 0.44
C GLY A 248 19.72 -15.99 0.73
N GLY A 249 19.76 -16.84 -0.29
CA GLY A 249 19.61 -18.29 -0.11
C GLY A 249 18.21 -18.66 0.38
N THR A 250 18.13 -19.21 1.60
CA THR A 250 16.87 -19.61 2.25
C THR A 250 16.37 -18.61 3.29
N ASP A 251 17.11 -17.51 3.50
CA ASP A 251 16.81 -16.56 4.56
C ASP A 251 15.62 -15.68 4.21
N VAL A 252 14.72 -15.51 5.18
CA VAL A 252 13.56 -14.63 5.12
C VAL A 252 13.57 -13.72 6.34
N LEU A 253 13.23 -12.44 6.14
CA LEU A 253 12.98 -11.49 7.22
C LEU A 253 11.47 -11.45 7.50
N THR A 254 11.09 -11.68 8.75
CA THR A 254 9.71 -11.58 9.25
C THR A 254 9.61 -10.51 10.34
N ALA A 255 8.43 -10.37 10.95
CA ALA A 255 8.24 -9.54 12.14
C ALA A 255 9.15 -9.95 13.32
N ASP A 256 9.48 -11.25 13.44
CA ASP A 256 10.33 -11.79 14.50
C ASP A 256 11.84 -11.72 14.18
N GLY A 257 12.19 -11.27 12.98
CA GLY A 257 13.56 -11.10 12.52
C GLY A 257 13.97 -12.06 11.41
N LEU A 258 15.28 -12.10 11.15
CA LEU A 258 15.87 -12.88 10.05
C LEU A 258 16.04 -14.34 10.47
N SER A 259 15.54 -15.26 9.67
CA SER A 259 15.69 -16.71 9.88
C SER A 259 15.72 -17.47 8.57
N ALA A 260 16.24 -18.70 8.58
CA ALA A 260 16.17 -19.60 7.43
C ALA A 260 14.79 -20.26 7.36
N TRP A 261 14.21 -20.33 6.16
CA TRP A 261 12.94 -21.02 5.91
C TRP A 261 13.16 -22.33 5.13
N GLY A 262 12.72 -23.44 5.73
CA GLY A 262 12.92 -24.80 5.24
C GLY A 262 14.02 -25.54 5.99
#